data_AF-A0A2N2NPP9-F1
#
_entry.id   AF-A0A2N2NPP9-F1
#
_cell.length_a   1.000
_cell.length_b   1.000
_cell.length_c   1.000
_cell.angle_alpha   90.00
_cell.angle_beta   90.00
_cell.angle_gamma   90.00
#
_symmetry.space_group_name_H-M   'P 1'
#
loop_
_entity.id
_entity.type
_entity.pdbx_description
1 polymer ?
#
loop_
_entity_poly.entity_id
_entity_poly.type
_entity_poly.pdbx_seq_one_letter_code
_entity_poly.pdbx_strand_id
1 'polypeptide(L)'
;MQGRTMITNISSNRMGIVSFKSTSHCGVILDGKEYLCQISSCVKLSQSNMNTERRNQVSAGQMENLIVVGDRVNVLVDQRSQPMIVERLPRHNQLSRSSSSRPGGAKIEQLLASNVDQVIAVFTATNPEPKWNLLDRYLTKAEGVELPVWIVITKTDLVDQQHALNELKQHLAVYQKIGYPVLLTSCVQQNGIDELRSMLKQKTLS
;
A
#
# COMPACT_ATOMS: atom_id res chain seq x y z
N MET A 1 -12.50 33.54 -45.43
CA MET A 1 -12.37 32.08 -45.26
C MET A 1 -11.60 31.83 -43.97
N GLN A 2 -12.30 31.54 -42.88
CA GLN A 2 -11.70 31.27 -41.57
C GLN A 2 -11.13 29.85 -41.54
N GLY A 3 -9.82 29.75 -41.35
CA GLY A 3 -9.12 28.48 -41.15
C GLY A 3 -9.56 27.83 -39.85
N ARG A 4 -10.12 26.63 -39.93
CA ARG A 4 -10.40 25.75 -38.80
C ARG A 4 -9.09 25.36 -38.12
N THR A 5 -8.84 25.87 -36.92
CA THR A 5 -7.80 25.34 -36.03
C THR A 5 -8.20 23.91 -35.65
N MET A 6 -7.46 22.93 -36.18
CA MET A 6 -7.52 21.54 -35.73
C MET A 6 -7.04 21.51 -34.28
N ILE A 7 -7.96 21.36 -33.33
CA ILE A 7 -7.61 21.07 -31.94
C ILE A 7 -7.11 19.62 -31.94
N THR A 8 -5.80 19.42 -32.01
CA THR A 8 -5.18 18.13 -31.75
C THR A 8 -5.48 17.77 -30.30
N ASN A 9 -6.39 16.82 -30.09
CA ASN A 9 -6.73 16.27 -28.79
C ASN A 9 -5.52 15.40 -28.36
N ILE A 10 -4.54 16.00 -27.70
CA ILE A 10 -3.34 15.29 -27.25
C ILE A 10 -3.72 14.57 -25.95
N SER A 11 -4.29 13.37 -26.08
CA SER A 11 -4.33 12.43 -24.96
C SER A 11 -2.89 11.98 -24.69
N SER A 12 -2.37 12.37 -23.53
CA SER A 12 -1.02 11.95 -23.11
C SER A 12 -1.15 10.71 -22.22
N ASN A 13 -0.43 9.65 -22.57
CA ASN A 13 -0.29 8.49 -21.70
C ASN A 13 0.83 8.77 -20.70
N ARG A 14 0.51 8.74 -19.41
CA ARG A 14 1.46 9.05 -18.33
C ARG A 14 1.48 7.92 -17.32
N MET A 15 2.68 7.52 -16.90
CA MET A 15 2.86 6.52 -15.87
C MET A 15 2.71 7.16 -14.49
N GLY A 16 2.02 6.49 -13.59
CA GLY A 16 1.82 6.93 -12.21
C GLY A 16 1.76 5.78 -11.22
N ILE A 17 1.66 6.12 -9.95
CA ILE A 17 1.56 5.18 -8.84
C ILE A 17 0.23 5.38 -8.13
N VAL A 18 -0.50 4.29 -7.91
CA VAL A 18 -1.77 4.32 -7.16
C VAL A 18 -1.49 4.62 -5.69
N SER A 19 -1.99 5.74 -5.18
CA SER A 19 -1.81 6.17 -3.79
C SER A 19 -2.92 5.68 -2.86
N PHE A 20 -4.15 5.63 -3.35
CA PHE A 20 -5.29 5.08 -2.63
C PHE A 20 -6.32 4.46 -3.58
N LYS A 21 -7.16 3.58 -3.04
CA LYS A 21 -8.25 2.94 -3.77
C LYS A 21 -9.58 3.16 -3.06
N SER A 22 -10.54 3.72 -3.78
CA SER A 22 -11.96 3.72 -3.42
C SER A 22 -12.70 2.74 -4.34
N THR A 23 -13.99 2.51 -4.07
CA THR A 23 -14.84 1.60 -4.85
C THR A 23 -15.01 2.05 -6.30
N SER A 24 -14.97 3.36 -6.57
CA SER A 24 -15.23 3.93 -7.91
C SER A 24 -14.06 4.68 -8.55
N HIS A 25 -13.10 5.15 -7.75
CA HIS A 25 -11.96 5.94 -8.22
C HIS A 25 -10.69 5.56 -7.46
N CYS A 26 -9.55 5.85 -8.08
CA CYS A 26 -8.23 5.72 -7.47
C CYS A 26 -7.53 7.07 -7.43
N GLY A 27 -6.80 7.34 -6.34
CA GLY A 27 -5.78 8.38 -6.35
C GLY A 27 -4.55 7.84 -7.09
N VAL A 28 -4.02 8.62 -8.03
CA VAL A 28 -2.79 8.29 -8.74
C VAL A 28 -1.85 9.47 -8.68
N ILE A 29 -0.62 9.23 -8.23
CA ILE A 29 0.45 10.21 -8.25
C ILE A 29 1.05 10.22 -9.66
N LEU A 30 0.93 11.36 -10.34
CA LEU A 30 1.51 11.64 -11.66
C LEU A 30 2.42 12.87 -11.52
N ASP A 31 3.71 12.71 -11.84
CA ASP A 31 4.75 13.75 -11.70
C ASP A 31 4.70 14.48 -10.35
N GLY A 32 4.57 13.71 -9.26
CA GLY A 32 4.55 14.22 -7.89
C GLY A 32 3.26 14.90 -7.44
N LYS A 33 2.21 14.91 -8.27
CA LYS A 33 0.88 15.43 -7.92
C LYS A 33 -0.15 14.31 -7.93
N GLU A 34 -1.05 14.31 -6.96
CA GLU A 34 -2.13 13.32 -6.89
C GLU A 34 -3.32 13.75 -7.74
N TYR A 35 -3.83 12.82 -8.55
CA TYR A 35 -4.99 12.99 -9.41
C TYR A 35 -6.03 11.91 -9.11
N LEU A 36 -7.30 12.30 -9.05
CA LEU A 36 -8.40 11.36 -8.98
C LEU A 36 -8.66 10.76 -10.36
N CYS A 37 -8.47 9.45 -10.48
CA CYS A 37 -8.54 8.72 -11.73
C CYS A 37 -9.68 7.70 -11.70
N GLN A 38 -10.40 7.58 -12.82
CA GLN A 38 -11.35 6.49 -13.03
C GLN A 38 -10.63 5.21 -13.43
N ILE A 39 -11.19 4.06 -13.07
CA ILE A 39 -10.68 2.76 -13.47
C ILE A 39 -11.42 2.36 -14.76
N SER A 40 -10.70 2.14 -15.86
CA SER A 40 -11.32 1.65 -17.09
C SER A 40 -11.94 0.27 -16.86
N SER A 41 -13.13 0.02 -17.40
CA SER A 41 -13.74 -1.32 -17.38
C SER A 41 -12.91 -2.39 -18.08
N CYS A 42 -11.96 -1.97 -18.92
CA CYS A 42 -11.05 -2.81 -19.69
C CYS A 42 -9.58 -2.54 -19.35
N VAL A 43 -9.23 -2.34 -18.07
CA VAL A 43 -7.82 -2.20 -17.66
C VAL A 43 -7.01 -3.39 -18.18
N LYS A 44 -5.97 -3.09 -18.97
CA LYS A 44 -5.04 -4.10 -19.47
C LYS A 44 -4.04 -4.50 -18.38
N LEU A 45 -3.63 -5.77 -18.40
CA LEU A 45 -2.60 -6.30 -17.51
C LEU A 45 -1.38 -6.66 -18.35
N SER A 46 -0.30 -5.89 -18.22
CA SER A 46 0.91 -6.02 -19.05
C SER A 46 1.63 -7.38 -19.01
N GLN A 47 1.31 -8.26 -18.05
CA GLN A 47 1.95 -9.59 -17.90
C GLN A 47 1.01 -10.79 -18.09
N SER A 48 -0.20 -10.64 -18.60
CA SER A 48 -0.98 -11.84 -18.91
C SER A 48 -0.43 -12.51 -20.18
N ASN A 49 0.54 -13.42 -20.01
CA ASN A 49 0.64 -14.65 -20.80
C ASN A 49 -0.58 -15.55 -20.48
N MET A 50 -1.79 -14.99 -20.54
CA MET A 50 -3.00 -15.78 -20.65
C MET A 50 -3.35 -15.75 -22.12
N ASN A 51 -3.29 -16.92 -22.73
CA ASN A 51 -3.85 -17.19 -24.04
C ASN A 51 -5.12 -16.36 -24.26
N THR A 52 -5.05 -15.54 -25.29
CA THR A 52 -6.16 -14.99 -26.05
C THR A 52 -7.31 -16.02 -26.06
N GLU A 53 -8.55 -15.56 -25.86
CA GLU A 53 -9.83 -16.30 -26.05
C GLU A 53 -10.67 -16.72 -24.83
N ARG A 54 -10.47 -16.15 -23.64
CA ARG A 54 -11.59 -16.10 -22.68
C ARG A 54 -11.85 -14.68 -22.21
N ARG A 55 -12.87 -14.05 -22.82
CA ARG A 55 -13.67 -12.97 -22.20
C ARG A 55 -14.30 -13.53 -20.92
N ASN A 56 -13.50 -13.74 -19.88
CA ASN A 56 -14.02 -14.13 -18.59
C ASN A 56 -14.47 -12.86 -17.89
N GLN A 57 -15.78 -12.80 -17.64
CA GLN A 57 -16.37 -11.91 -16.66
C GLN A 57 -15.52 -11.97 -15.39
N VAL A 58 -14.84 -10.87 -15.10
CA VAL A 58 -13.98 -10.74 -13.92
C VAL A 58 -14.90 -10.86 -12.72
N SER A 59 -14.79 -11.98 -11.99
CA SER A 59 -15.62 -12.21 -10.79
C SER A 59 -15.37 -11.08 -9.78
N ALA A 60 -16.35 -10.73 -8.95
CA ALA A 60 -16.25 -9.59 -8.02
C ALA A 60 -14.99 -9.62 -7.12
N GLY A 61 -14.44 -10.80 -6.80
CA GLY A 61 -13.19 -10.92 -6.04
C GLY A 61 -11.91 -10.66 -6.84
N GLN A 62 -11.96 -10.72 -8.17
CA GLN A 62 -10.84 -10.35 -9.05
C GLN A 62 -10.77 -8.83 -9.29
N MET A 63 -11.91 -8.10 -9.19
CA MET A 63 -11.90 -6.62 -9.26
C MET A 63 -11.17 -5.99 -8.07
N GLU A 64 -11.26 -6.59 -6.88
CA GLU A 64 -10.55 -6.08 -5.70
C GLU A 64 -9.03 -6.15 -5.83
N ASN A 65 -8.52 -7.15 -6.56
CA ASN A 65 -7.09 -7.35 -6.78
C ASN A 65 -6.57 -6.73 -8.10
N LEU A 66 -7.47 -6.23 -8.95
CA LEU A 66 -7.16 -5.69 -10.28
C LEU A 66 -6.16 -4.53 -10.20
N ILE A 67 -6.43 -3.60 -9.27
CA ILE A 67 -5.59 -2.46 -8.92
C ILE A 67 -5.53 -2.39 -7.40
N VAL A 68 -4.35 -2.20 -6.83
CA VAL A 68 -4.12 -1.97 -5.40
C VAL A 68 -3.18 -0.79 -5.18
N VAL A 69 -3.06 -0.34 -3.94
CA VAL A 69 -2.11 0.74 -3.59
C VAL A 69 -0.69 0.30 -3.92
N GLY A 70 0.09 1.22 -4.48
CA GLY A 70 1.45 1.01 -4.96
C GLY A 70 1.54 0.40 -6.38
N ASP A 71 0.42 0.06 -7.03
CA ASP A 71 0.47 -0.36 -8.43
C ASP A 71 0.99 0.77 -9.31
N ARG A 72 1.92 0.42 -10.20
CA ARG A 72 2.35 1.28 -11.31
C ARG A 72 1.34 1.15 -12.44
N VAL A 73 0.82 2.27 -12.93
CA VAL A 73 -0.28 2.30 -13.89
C VAL A 73 -0.02 3.31 -15.00
N ASN A 74 -0.52 3.00 -16.19
CA ASN A 74 -0.61 3.96 -17.28
C ASN A 74 -1.97 4.65 -17.23
N VAL A 75 -1.95 5.98 -17.22
CA VAL A 75 -3.11 6.85 -17.14
C VAL A 75 -3.22 7.67 -18.41
N LEU A 76 -4.39 7.62 -19.03
CA LEU A 76 -4.74 8.57 -20.09
C LEU A 76 -5.22 9.86 -19.45
N VAL A 77 -4.51 10.95 -19.74
CA VAL A 77 -4.89 12.30 -19.35
C VAL A 77 -5.35 13.04 -20.61
N ASP A 78 -6.62 13.42 -20.63
CA ASP A 78 -7.21 14.31 -21.63
C ASP A 78 -7.64 15.62 -20.95
N GLN A 79 -7.52 16.75 -21.64
CA GLN A 79 -7.84 18.07 -21.08
C GLN A 79 -9.34 18.25 -20.79
N ARG A 80 -10.20 17.42 -21.39
CA ARG A 80 -11.65 17.53 -21.33
C ARG A 80 -12.33 16.45 -20.48
N SER A 81 -11.58 15.52 -19.93
CA SER A 81 -12.13 14.35 -19.23
C SER A 81 -11.34 14.04 -17.97
N GLN A 82 -11.98 13.31 -17.05
CA GLN A 82 -11.26 12.82 -15.89
C GLN A 82 -10.15 11.83 -16.33
N PRO A 83 -8.96 11.88 -15.71
CA PRO A 83 -7.90 10.93 -15.99
C PRO A 83 -8.36 9.49 -15.79
N MET A 84 -7.92 8.58 -16.65
CA MET A 84 -8.38 7.19 -16.63
C MET A 84 -7.21 6.22 -16.62
N ILE A 85 -7.22 5.29 -15.65
CA ILE A 85 -6.28 4.17 -15.60
C ILE A 85 -6.66 3.19 -16.71
N VAL A 86 -5.72 2.94 -17.63
CA VAL A 86 -5.93 2.06 -18.79
C VAL A 86 -5.14 0.76 -18.72
N GLU A 87 -4.07 0.74 -17.95
CA GLU A 87 -3.21 -0.43 -17.84
C GLU A 87 -2.49 -0.46 -16.49
N ARG A 88 -2.34 -1.68 -15.96
CA ARG A 88 -1.48 -1.99 -14.82
C ARG A 88 -0.18 -2.61 -15.29
N LEU A 89 0.92 -2.03 -14.85
CA LEU A 89 2.28 -2.51 -15.10
C LEU A 89 2.62 -3.72 -14.19
N PRO A 90 3.71 -4.45 -14.47
CA PRO A 90 4.15 -5.57 -13.65
C PRO A 90 4.33 -5.18 -12.17
N ARG A 91 4.00 -6.12 -11.27
CA ARG A 91 4.33 -5.98 -9.85
C ARG A 91 5.65 -6.68 -9.59
N HIS A 92 6.53 -6.08 -8.78
CA HIS A 92 7.76 -6.76 -8.32
C HIS A 92 7.56 -7.48 -6.99
N ASN A 93 6.59 -7.05 -6.17
CA ASN A 93 6.13 -7.76 -4.97
C ASN A 93 4.65 -7.48 -4.71
N GLN A 94 4.06 -8.22 -3.78
CA GLN A 94 2.66 -8.06 -3.39
C GLN A 94 2.42 -8.51 -1.95
N LEU A 95 1.63 -7.74 -1.21
CA LEU A 95 1.18 -8.06 0.14
C LEU A 95 -0.28 -8.50 0.11
N SER A 96 -0.56 -9.67 0.67
CA SER A 96 -1.89 -10.26 0.66
C SER A 96 -2.39 -10.63 2.07
N ARG A 97 -3.72 -10.68 2.20
CA ARG A 97 -4.40 -11.28 3.33
C ARG A 97 -5.38 -12.35 2.87
N SER A 98 -5.46 -13.43 3.63
CA SER A 98 -6.57 -14.37 3.49
C SER A 98 -7.82 -13.71 4.07
N SER A 99 -8.83 -13.53 3.23
CA SER A 99 -10.16 -13.06 3.63
C SER A 99 -11.15 -14.22 3.57
N SER A 100 -12.03 -14.31 4.57
CA SER A 100 -13.15 -15.27 4.62
C SER A 100 -14.46 -14.68 4.07
N SER A 101 -14.40 -13.52 3.40
CA SER A 101 -15.57 -12.69 3.07
C SER A 101 -16.47 -13.19 1.92
N ARG A 102 -16.62 -14.51 1.69
CA ARG A 102 -17.69 -15.03 0.82
C ARG A 102 -18.64 -15.98 1.57
N PRO A 103 -19.95 -15.92 1.27
CA PRO A 103 -20.86 -17.02 1.61
C PRO A 103 -20.31 -18.32 1.02
N GLY A 104 -20.05 -19.33 1.85
CA GLY A 104 -19.49 -20.62 1.43
C GLY A 104 -18.06 -20.93 1.90
N GLY A 105 -17.41 -20.06 2.69
CA GLY A 105 -16.19 -20.42 3.44
C GLY A 105 -14.90 -20.57 2.65
N ALA A 106 -14.91 -20.31 1.34
CA ALA A 106 -13.70 -20.29 0.53
C ALA A 106 -12.78 -19.15 0.96
N LYS A 107 -11.53 -19.49 1.34
CA LYS A 107 -10.47 -18.50 1.58
C LYS A 107 -10.09 -17.87 0.26
N ILE A 108 -10.24 -16.55 0.16
CA ILE A 108 -9.79 -15.78 -1.00
C ILE A 108 -8.62 -14.92 -0.56
N GLU A 109 -7.58 -14.91 -1.36
CA GLU A 109 -6.49 -13.98 -1.17
C GLU A 109 -6.88 -12.60 -1.71
N GLN A 110 -6.87 -11.62 -0.81
CA GLN A 110 -7.07 -10.22 -1.14
C GLN A 110 -5.72 -9.51 -1.07
N LEU A 111 -5.34 -8.84 -2.16
CA LEU A 111 -4.15 -8.02 -2.21
C LEU A 111 -4.42 -6.68 -1.52
N LEU A 112 -3.50 -6.28 -0.66
CA LEU A 112 -3.58 -5.04 0.11
C LEU A 112 -2.74 -3.94 -0.54
N ALA A 113 -1.53 -4.30 -0.96
CA ALA A 113 -0.58 -3.39 -1.60
C ALA A 113 0.38 -4.16 -2.50
N SER A 114 1.07 -3.45 -3.37
CA SER A 114 2.11 -3.99 -4.24
C SER A 114 3.21 -2.98 -4.47
N ASN A 115 4.37 -3.44 -4.92
CA ASN A 115 5.55 -2.61 -5.15
C ASN A 115 5.95 -1.80 -3.90
N VAL A 116 5.92 -2.47 -2.75
CA VAL A 116 6.23 -1.88 -1.45
C VAL A 116 7.72 -2.08 -1.18
N ASP A 117 8.43 -1.05 -0.72
CA ASP A 117 9.88 -1.17 -0.44
C ASP A 117 10.20 -1.46 1.03
N GLN A 118 9.23 -1.25 1.93
CA GLN A 118 9.37 -1.51 3.36
C GLN A 118 8.01 -1.65 4.04
N VAL A 119 7.98 -2.39 5.14
CA VAL A 119 6.81 -2.47 6.03
C VAL A 119 7.13 -1.74 7.33
N ILE A 120 6.19 -0.93 7.82
CA ILE A 120 6.27 -0.32 9.15
C ILE A 120 5.13 -0.89 9.99
N ALA A 121 5.49 -1.75 10.93
CA ALA A 121 4.57 -2.42 11.84
C ALA A 121 4.32 -1.52 13.06
N VAL A 122 3.21 -0.78 13.02
CA VAL A 122 2.85 0.18 14.08
C VAL A 122 1.95 -0.48 15.12
N PHE A 123 2.39 -0.50 16.38
CA PHE A 123 1.62 -0.96 17.53
C PHE A 123 1.55 0.13 18.61
N THR A 124 0.61 0.02 19.52
CA THR A 124 0.49 0.90 20.70
C THR A 124 1.16 0.24 21.90
N ALA A 125 1.86 1.02 22.72
CA ALA A 125 2.42 0.56 23.98
C ALA A 125 1.31 0.15 24.96
N THR A 126 0.19 0.87 24.92
CA THR A 126 -1.03 0.59 25.70
C THR A 126 -2.26 1.18 25.01
N ASN A 127 -3.44 0.70 25.42
CA ASN A 127 -4.76 1.12 24.95
C ASN A 127 -4.90 1.19 23.40
N PRO A 128 -4.98 0.04 22.71
CA PRO A 128 -4.96 -1.33 23.25
C PRO A 128 -3.54 -1.84 23.56
N GLU A 129 -3.43 -2.91 24.34
CA GLU A 129 -2.15 -3.61 24.51
C GLU A 129 -1.63 -4.17 23.18
N PRO A 130 -0.30 -4.17 22.97
CA PRO A 130 0.32 -4.69 21.77
C PRO A 130 0.08 -6.20 21.66
N LYS A 131 -0.52 -6.62 20.55
CA LYS A 131 -0.77 -8.04 20.27
C LYS A 131 0.45 -8.66 19.59
N TRP A 132 1.37 -9.22 20.38
CA TRP A 132 2.62 -9.80 19.87
C TRP A 132 2.43 -10.87 18.80
N ASN A 133 1.48 -11.80 18.99
CA ASN A 133 1.15 -12.81 17.98
C ASN A 133 0.73 -12.21 16.63
N LEU A 134 0.17 -11.00 16.64
CA LEU A 134 -0.18 -10.29 15.41
C LEU A 134 1.06 -9.70 14.75
N LEU A 135 1.98 -9.13 15.55
CA LEU A 135 3.28 -8.66 15.07
C LEU A 135 4.05 -9.80 14.39
N ASP A 136 4.19 -10.95 15.05
CA ASP A 136 4.90 -12.12 14.50
C ASP A 136 4.35 -12.55 13.14
N ARG A 137 3.02 -12.53 12.99
CA ARG A 137 2.36 -12.86 11.72
C ARG A 137 2.64 -11.83 10.63
N TYR A 138 2.79 -10.56 10.97
CA TYR A 138 3.20 -9.53 10.02
C TYR A 138 4.66 -9.67 9.62
N LEU A 139 5.56 -9.89 10.59
CA LEU A 139 6.98 -10.11 10.35
C LEU A 139 7.19 -11.32 9.44
N THR A 140 6.57 -12.46 9.77
CA THR A 140 6.65 -13.69 8.96
C THR A 140 6.20 -13.46 7.51
N LYS A 141 5.13 -12.67 7.30
CA LYS A 141 4.63 -12.36 5.96
C LYS A 141 5.55 -11.44 5.19
N ALA A 142 6.10 -10.42 5.84
CA ALA A 142 7.00 -9.46 5.21
C ALA A 142 8.33 -10.12 4.82
N GLU A 143 8.87 -10.99 5.69
CA GLU A 143 10.05 -11.82 5.37
C GLU A 143 9.79 -12.76 4.20
N GLY A 144 8.59 -13.35 4.11
CA GLY A 144 8.21 -14.20 2.97
C GLY A 144 8.17 -13.50 1.61
N VAL A 145 8.20 -12.16 1.59
CA VAL A 145 8.33 -11.34 0.38
C VAL A 145 9.58 -10.45 0.40
N GLU A 146 10.54 -10.77 1.27
CA GLU A 146 11.85 -10.11 1.43
C GLU A 146 11.76 -8.60 1.66
N LEU A 147 10.73 -8.15 2.38
CA LEU A 147 10.55 -6.74 2.71
C LEU A 147 11.17 -6.38 4.05
N PRO A 148 12.03 -5.34 4.11
CA PRO A 148 12.56 -4.85 5.37
C PRO A 148 11.41 -4.32 6.24
N VAL A 149 11.42 -4.70 7.51
CA VAL A 149 10.39 -4.31 8.47
C VAL A 149 10.94 -3.45 9.59
N TRP A 150 10.25 -2.36 9.89
CA TRP A 150 10.46 -1.57 11.10
C TRP A 150 9.32 -1.78 12.08
N ILE A 151 9.65 -1.95 13.36
CA ILE A 151 8.66 -2.02 14.43
C ILE A 151 8.56 -0.64 15.07
N VAL A 152 7.36 -0.05 15.08
CA VAL A 152 7.13 1.26 15.69
C VAL A 152 6.11 1.11 16.81
N ILE A 153 6.49 1.47 18.03
CA ILE A 153 5.59 1.49 19.16
C ILE A 153 5.20 2.93 19.48
N THR A 154 3.91 3.18 19.51
CA THR A 154 3.31 4.50 19.74
C THR A 154 2.70 4.61 21.14
N LYS A 155 2.39 5.82 21.58
CA LYS A 155 1.75 6.11 22.88
C LYS A 155 2.57 5.65 24.09
N THR A 156 3.90 5.69 24.01
CA THR A 156 4.76 5.28 25.14
C THR A 156 4.59 6.17 26.37
N ASP A 157 4.06 7.38 26.18
CA ASP A 157 3.69 8.33 27.24
C ASP A 157 2.56 7.84 28.15
N LEU A 158 1.68 6.96 27.67
CA LEU A 158 0.54 6.44 28.44
C LEU A 158 0.92 5.24 29.33
N VAL A 159 2.18 4.83 29.34
CA VAL A 159 2.66 3.73 30.18
C VAL A 159 3.06 4.29 31.54
N ASP A 160 2.07 4.42 32.43
CA ASP A 160 2.24 5.08 33.73
C ASP A 160 3.17 4.34 34.70
N GLN A 161 3.39 3.03 34.49
CA GLN A 161 4.21 2.19 35.35
C GLN A 161 5.58 1.94 34.73
N GLN A 162 6.64 2.39 35.39
CA GLN A 162 8.03 2.15 34.97
C GLN A 162 8.33 0.66 34.75
N HIS A 163 7.70 -0.23 35.54
CA HIS A 163 7.80 -1.67 35.36
C HIS A 163 7.24 -2.13 34.01
N ALA A 164 6.04 -1.70 33.65
CA ALA A 164 5.41 -2.05 32.37
C ALA A 164 6.20 -1.53 31.16
N LEU A 165 6.80 -0.33 31.28
CA LEU A 165 7.69 0.20 30.24
C LEU A 165 8.96 -0.65 30.09
N ASN A 166 9.50 -1.16 31.20
CA ASN A 166 10.67 -2.03 31.17
C ASN A 166 10.33 -3.40 30.57
N GLU A 167 9.19 -4.00 30.91
CA GLU A 167 8.70 -5.25 30.30
C GLU A 167 8.51 -5.10 28.79
N LEU A 168 7.89 -3.99 28.35
CA LEU A 168 7.75 -3.66 26.94
C LEU A 168 9.11 -3.62 26.23
N LYS A 169 10.10 -2.92 26.81
CA LYS A 169 11.46 -2.85 26.25
C LYS A 169 12.14 -4.21 26.20
N GLN A 170 11.96 -5.05 27.22
CA GLN A 170 12.51 -6.41 27.24
C GLN A 170 11.92 -7.29 26.14
N HIS A 171 10.60 -7.21 25.93
CA HIS A 171 9.96 -7.90 24.81
C HIS A 171 10.50 -7.41 23.45
N LEU A 172 10.63 -6.10 23.27
CA LEU A 172 11.14 -5.52 22.03
C LEU A 172 12.61 -5.85 21.76
N ALA A 173 13.42 -6.01 22.81
CA ALA A 173 14.81 -6.39 22.69
C ALA A 173 15.00 -7.77 22.01
N VAL A 174 14.01 -8.67 22.10
CA VAL A 174 14.03 -9.95 21.37
C VAL A 174 14.00 -9.69 19.86
N TYR A 175 13.12 -8.81 19.40
CA TYR A 175 13.01 -8.45 17.98
C TYR A 175 14.24 -7.70 17.47
N GLN A 176 14.82 -6.82 18.29
CA GLN A 176 16.06 -6.11 17.96
C GLN A 176 17.24 -7.08 17.78
N LYS A 177 17.36 -8.09 18.67
CA LYS A 177 18.42 -9.11 18.59
C LYS A 177 18.36 -9.94 17.32
N ILE A 178 17.17 -10.19 16.79
CA ILE A 178 16.98 -10.93 15.53
C ILE A 178 17.00 -10.00 14.29
N GLY A 179 17.36 -8.73 14.45
CA GLY A 179 17.65 -7.81 13.35
C GLY A 179 16.54 -6.84 12.98
N TYR A 180 15.39 -6.85 13.66
CA TYR A 180 14.33 -5.88 13.38
C TYR A 180 14.61 -4.55 14.11
N PRO A 181 14.77 -3.44 13.39
CA PRO A 181 14.87 -2.15 14.04
C PRO A 181 13.55 -1.78 14.72
N VAL A 182 13.67 -1.23 15.93
CA VAL A 182 12.54 -0.83 16.77
C VAL A 182 12.64 0.65 17.09
N LEU A 183 11.55 1.37 16.91
CA LEU A 183 11.40 2.78 17.26
C LEU A 183 10.27 2.94 18.29
N LEU A 184 10.57 3.63 19.39
CA LEU A 184 9.60 4.03 20.40
C LEU A 184 9.17 5.48 20.15
N THR A 185 7.87 5.75 20.17
CA THR A 185 7.33 7.06 19.83
C THR A 185 6.23 7.50 20.80
N SER A 186 6.17 8.81 21.01
CA SER A 186 5.08 9.48 21.70
C SER A 186 4.73 10.77 20.95
N CYS A 187 3.49 10.88 20.50
CA CYS A 187 3.00 12.10 19.88
C CYS A 187 2.87 13.24 20.90
N VAL A 188 2.51 12.92 22.15
CA VAL A 188 2.33 13.91 23.23
C VAL A 188 3.67 14.49 23.65
N GLN A 189 4.67 13.64 23.83
CA GLN A 189 6.02 14.06 24.22
C GLN A 189 6.90 14.45 23.01
N GLN A 190 6.36 14.35 21.79
CA GLN A 190 7.06 14.53 20.51
C GLN A 190 8.34 13.70 20.37
N ASN A 191 8.43 12.57 21.07
CA ASN A 191 9.58 11.68 21.05
C ASN A 191 9.49 10.70 19.86
N GLY A 192 10.62 10.47 19.18
CA GLY A 192 10.74 9.54 18.05
C GLY A 192 9.98 9.93 16.78
N ILE A 193 9.32 11.10 16.75
CA ILE A 193 8.52 11.55 15.61
C ILE A 193 9.40 11.98 14.43
N ASP A 194 10.52 12.64 14.69
CA ASP A 194 11.42 13.08 13.61
C ASP A 194 12.20 11.91 13.00
N GLU A 195 12.53 10.91 13.82
CA GLU A 195 13.11 9.64 13.36
C GLU A 195 12.10 8.88 12.48
N LEU A 196 10.84 8.78 12.92
CA LEU A 196 9.75 8.20 12.13
C LEU A 196 9.55 8.92 10.79
N ARG A 197 9.54 10.26 10.79
CA ARG A 197 9.45 11.06 9.56
C ARG A 197 10.62 10.80 8.61
N SER A 198 11.83 10.68 9.16
CA SER A 198 13.03 10.43 8.37
C SER A 198 12.98 9.06 7.72
N MET A 199 12.57 8.02 8.46
CA MET A 199 12.36 6.67 7.94
C MET A 199 11.31 6.61 6.81
N LEU A 200 10.21 7.35 6.95
CA LEU A 200 9.15 7.40 5.93
C LEU A 200 9.60 8.09 4.64
N LYS A 201 10.45 9.13 4.74
CA LYS A 201 10.98 9.88 3.59
C LYS A 201 12.01 9.11 2.78
N GLN A 202 12.76 8.20 3.40
CA GLN A 202 13.88 7.53 2.74
C GLN A 202 13.49 6.50 1.68
N LYS A 203 12.23 6.06 1.59
CA LYS A 203 11.88 4.92 0.70
C LYS A 203 10.54 4.98 -0.05
N THR A 204 9.67 5.95 0.21
CA THR A 204 8.32 5.95 -0.43
C THR A 204 8.26 6.76 -1.75
N LEU A 205 9.36 7.38 -2.17
CA LEU A 205 9.44 8.18 -3.41
C LEU A 205 10.80 7.97 -4.09
N SER A 206 10.89 6.94 -4.93
CA SER A 206 11.89 6.86 -6.02
C SER A 206 11.25 6.25 -7.26
#